data_AF-A0A2X3ES70-F1
#
_entry.id   AF-A0A2X3ES70-F1
#
_cell.length_a   1.000
_cell.length_b   1.000
_cell.length_c   1.000
_cell.angle_alpha   90.00
_cell.angle_beta   90.00
_cell.angle_gamma   90.00
#
_symmetry.space_group_name_H-M   'P 1'
#
loop_
_entity.id
_entity.type
_entity.pdbx_description
1 polymer ?
#
loop_
_entity_poly.entity_id
_entity_poly.type
_entity_poly.pdbx_seq_one_letter_code
_entity_poly.pdbx_strand_id
1 'polypeptide(L)'
;MLAPGGRLSIISFHSLEDRIVKRFMREQSRGPQVPAGIPMTEAQLKKLGGRELRALGKLMPGEEEVAENPRARSSVLRIAERTNA
;
A
#
# COMPACT_ATOMS: atom_id res chain seq x y z
N MET A 1 -11.13 8.81 -8.58
CA MET A 1 -10.94 7.40 -8.14
C MET A 1 -10.07 6.68 -9.16
N LEU A 2 -9.29 5.67 -8.76
CA LEU A 2 -8.46 4.89 -9.68
C LEU A 2 -9.32 3.88 -10.45
N ALA A 3 -9.10 3.79 -11.76
CA ALA A 3 -9.63 2.69 -12.56
C ALA A 3 -8.98 1.36 -12.13
N PRO A 4 -9.63 0.20 -12.41
CA PRO A 4 -9.00 -1.10 -12.22
C PRO A 4 -7.64 -1.18 -12.93
N GLY A 5 -6.61 -1.69 -12.25
CA GLY A 5 -5.22 -1.68 -12.71
C GLY A 5 -4.48 -0.33 -12.54
N GLY A 6 -5.16 0.73 -12.09
CA GLY A 6 -4.57 2.04 -11.85
C GLY A 6 -3.51 2.00 -10.74
N ARG A 7 -2.40 2.71 -10.92
CA ARG A 7 -1.29 2.75 -9.94
C ARG A 7 -1.35 3.98 -9.06
N LEU A 8 -1.13 3.76 -7.77
CA LEU A 8 -0.89 4.78 -6.76
C LEU A 8 0.61 4.79 -6.43
N SER A 9 1.29 5.88 -6.73
CA SER A 9 2.71 6.09 -6.44
C SER A 9 2.85 7.30 -5.53
N ILE A 10 3.36 7.09 -4.31
CA ILE A 10 3.48 8.16 -3.31
C ILE A 10 4.91 8.20 -2.80
N ILE A 11 5.53 9.38 -2.84
CA ILE A 11 6.83 9.66 -2.24
C ILE A 11 6.58 10.47 -0.97
N SER A 12 7.05 9.95 0.17
CA SER A 12 7.00 10.62 1.47
C SER A 12 8.40 11.08 1.84
N PHE A 13 8.57 12.29 2.37
CA PHE A 13 9.90 12.83 2.73
C PHE A 13 10.20 12.72 4.21
N HIS A 14 9.19 12.44 5.03
CA HIS A 14 9.34 12.25 6.47
C HIS A 14 8.54 11.06 6.99
N SER A 15 8.96 10.57 8.16
CA SER A 15 8.46 9.31 8.74
C SER A 15 6.97 9.33 9.09
N LEU A 16 6.41 10.49 9.44
CA LEU A 16 4.97 10.64 9.72
C LEU A 16 4.11 10.41 8.47
N GLU A 17 4.49 10.97 7.33
CA GLU A 17 3.83 10.73 6.04
C GLU A 17 3.91 9.25 5.66
N ASP A 18 5.12 8.66 5.70
CA ASP A 18 5.32 7.26 5.35
C ASP A 18 4.45 6.34 6.20
N ARG A 19 4.30 6.65 7.50
CA ARG A 19 3.43 5.90 8.41
C ARG A 19 1.97 5.93 7.98
N ILE A 20 1.46 7.10 7.58
CA ILE A 20 0.09 7.25 7.09
C ILE A 20 -0.10 6.44 5.81
N VAL A 21 0.80 6.60 4.83
CA VAL A 21 0.73 5.90 3.54
C VAL A 21 0.83 4.37 3.74
N LYS A 22 1.77 3.92 4.58
CA LYS A 22 1.95 2.51 4.93
C LYS A 22 0.68 1.92 5.55
N ARG A 23 0.05 2.64 6.49
CA ARG A 23 -1.17 2.21 7.15
C ARG A 23 -2.32 2.10 6.15
N PHE A 24 -2.52 3.14 5.35
CA PHE A 24 -3.53 3.17 4.30
C PHE A 24 -3.38 2.00 3.32
N MET A 25 -2.19 1.83 2.72
CA MET A 25 -1.95 0.75 1.76
C MET A 25 -2.14 -0.65 2.39
N ARG A 26 -1.76 -0.82 3.66
CA ARG A 26 -1.95 -2.10 4.38
C ARG A 26 -3.42 -2.38 4.65
N GLU A 27 -4.19 -1.39 5.08
CA GLU A 27 -5.62 -1.55 5.35
C GLU A 27 -6.38 -1.90 4.07
N GLN A 28 -6.07 -1.20 2.97
CA GLN A 28 -6.72 -1.42 1.67
C GLN A 28 -6.29 -2.71 0.95
N SER A 29 -5.21 -3.36 1.40
CA SER A 29 -4.71 -4.61 0.81
C SER A 29 -5.02 -5.88 1.59
N ARG A 30 -5.41 -5.76 2.87
CA ARG A 30 -5.68 -6.91 3.74
C ARG A 30 -6.98 -7.66 3.42
N GLY A 31 -7.92 -7.03 2.71
CA GLY A 31 -9.25 -7.61 2.50
C GLY A 31 -10.09 -7.63 3.79
N PRO A 32 -11.23 -8.36 3.81
CA PRO A 32 -12.14 -8.36 4.94
C PRO A 32 -11.49 -8.96 6.18
N GLN A 33 -11.53 -8.23 7.28
CA GLN A 33 -11.08 -8.72 8.57
C GLN A 33 -12.22 -9.47 9.24
N VAL A 34 -12.15 -10.80 9.21
CA VAL A 34 -13.11 -11.69 9.88
C VAL A 34 -12.55 -12.07 11.26
N PRO A 35 -13.35 -12.03 12.33
CA PRO A 35 -12.95 -12.55 13.64
C PRO A 35 -12.47 -14.00 13.56
N ALA A 36 -11.38 -14.31 14.28
CA ALA A 36 -10.85 -15.66 14.34
C ALA A 36 -11.87 -16.62 14.97
N GLY A 37 -12.00 -17.83 14.41
CA GLY A 37 -12.90 -18.87 14.92
C GLY A 37 -14.28 -18.93 14.28
N ILE A 38 -14.60 -18.05 13.32
CA ILE A 38 -15.84 -18.16 12.54
C ILE A 38 -15.57 -19.01 11.28
N PRO A 39 -16.23 -20.18 11.12
CA PRO A 39 -16.13 -20.94 9.89
C PRO A 39 -16.87 -20.18 8.78
N MET A 40 -16.11 -19.60 7.85
CA MET A 40 -16.66 -18.93 6.67
C MET A 40 -16.07 -19.56 5.40
N THR A 41 -16.91 -19.73 4.39
CA THR A 41 -16.49 -20.15 3.06
C THR A 41 -15.78 -19.00 2.33
N GLU A 42 -14.91 -19.31 1.37
CA GLU A 42 -14.24 -18.30 0.54
C GLU A 42 -15.22 -17.37 -0.18
N ALA A 43 -16.40 -17.88 -0.56
CA ALA A 43 -17.47 -17.10 -1.17
C ALA A 43 -18.08 -16.08 -0.20
N GLN A 44 -18.20 -16.43 1.08
CA GLN A 44 -18.69 -15.51 2.12
C GLN A 44 -17.63 -14.45 2.47
N LEU A 45 -16.33 -14.79 2.45
CA LEU A 45 -15.26 -13.80 2.58
C LEU A 45 -15.25 -12.82 1.42
N LYS A 46 -15.36 -13.29 0.16
CA LYS A 46 -15.42 -12.40 -1.00
C LYS A 46 -16.61 -11.44 -0.96
N LYS A 47 -17.76 -11.86 -0.40
CA LYS A 47 -18.94 -11.00 -0.22
C LYS A 47 -18.78 -9.90 0.82
N LEU A 48 -17.87 -10.06 1.79
CA LEU A 48 -17.59 -9.05 2.82
C LEU A 48 -16.73 -7.88 2.32
N GLY A 49 -16.23 -7.96 1.08
CA GLY A 49 -15.42 -6.94 0.43
C GLY A 49 -14.14 -7.52 -0.15
N GLY A 50 -13.67 -7.01 -1.29
CA GLY A 50 -12.38 -7.39 -1.85
C GLY A 50 -11.25 -6.50 -1.31
N ARG A 51 -10.01 -6.95 -1.48
CA ARG A 51 -8.85 -6.07 -1.37
C ARG A 51 -8.93 -5.01 -2.47
N GLU A 52 -9.09 -3.74 -2.12
CA GLU A 52 -9.18 -2.66 -3.12
C GLU A 52 -7.82 -2.33 -3.73
N LEU A 53 -6.74 -2.51 -2.96
CA LEU A 53 -5.38 -2.25 -3.41
C LEU A 53 -4.50 -3.49 -3.28
N ARG A 54 -3.53 -3.60 -4.18
CA ARG A 54 -2.41 -4.54 -4.12
C ARG A 54 -1.14 -3.72 -3.90
N ALA A 55 -0.49 -3.89 -2.75
CA ALA A 55 0.79 -3.25 -2.50
C ALA A 55 1.87 -3.89 -3.41
N LEU A 56 2.54 -3.06 -4.22
CA LEU A 56 3.59 -3.49 -5.15
C LEU A 56 4.99 -3.41 -4.52
N GLY A 57 5.20 -2.54 -3.54
CA GLY A 57 6.46 -2.49 -2.81
C GLY A 57 6.78 -1.13 -2.21
N LYS A 58 8.01 -1.03 -1.71
CA LYS A 58 8.63 0.22 -1.26
C LYS A 58 10.01 0.37 -1.89
N LEU A 59 10.44 1.60 -2.15
CA LEU A 59 11.78 1.95 -2.58
C LEU A 59 12.30 3.08 -1.71
N MET A 60 13.62 3.07 -1.48
CA MET A 60 14.36 4.10 -0.75
C MET A 60 15.52 4.54 -1.65
N PRO A 61 16.00 5.78 -1.51
CA PRO A 61 17.10 6.26 -2.33
C PRO A 61 18.39 5.45 -2.06
N GLY A 62 19.21 5.30 -3.10
CA GLY A 62 20.54 4.70 -2.99
C GLY A 62 21.57 5.71 -2.45
N GLU A 63 22.79 5.24 -2.14
CA GLU A 63 23.85 6.11 -1.61
C GLU A 63 24.26 7.22 -2.58
N GLU A 64 24.34 6.92 -3.88
CA GLU A 64 24.65 7.88 -4.95
C GLU A 64 23.59 8.98 -5.05
N GLU A 65 22.30 8.61 -5.03
CA GLU A 65 21.17 9.56 -5.05
C GLU A 65 21.16 10.47 -3.82
N VAL A 66 21.53 9.94 -2.65
CA VAL A 66 21.65 10.75 -1.43
C VAL A 66 22.85 11.70 -1.49
N ALA A 67 23.95 11.29 -2.13
CA ALA A 67 25.12 12.14 -2.32
C ALA A 67 24.82 13.31 -3.29
N GLU A 68 24.11 13.04 -4.39
CA GLU A 68 23.68 14.07 -5.34
C GLU A 68 22.54 14.95 -4.79
N ASN A 69 21.62 14.36 -4.02
CA ASN A 69 20.48 15.03 -3.45
C ASN A 69 20.30 14.70 -1.96
N PRO A 70 20.92 15.48 -1.05
CA PRO A 70 20.81 15.27 0.39
C PRO A 70 19.36 15.30 0.93
N ARG A 71 18.43 15.99 0.23
CA ARG A 71 17.02 16.04 0.62
C ARG A 71 16.30 14.72 0.35
N ALA A 72 16.82 13.88 -0.56
CA ALA A 72 16.26 12.59 -0.86
C ALA A 72 16.49 11.58 0.28
N ARG A 73 17.50 11.78 1.14
CA ARG A 73 17.95 10.84 2.21
C ARG A 73 16.83 10.12 2.98
N SER A 74 15.75 10.83 3.29
CA SER A 74 14.64 10.32 4.10
C SER A 74 13.38 9.99 3.29
N SER A 75 13.49 10.03 1.96
CA SER A 75 12.39 9.77 1.06
C SER A 75 12.05 8.28 0.99
N VAL A 76 10.76 7.97 0.94
CA VAL A 76 10.25 6.61 0.77
C VAL A 76 9.20 6.64 -0.31
N LEU A 77 9.43 5.88 -1.38
CA LEU A 77 8.46 5.63 -2.43
C LEU A 77 7.66 4.39 -2.07
N ARG A 78 6.33 4.48 -2.08
CA ARG A 78 5.42 3.34 -1.97
C ARG A 78 4.53 3.26 -3.19
N ILE A 79 4.34 2.03 -3.67
CA ILE A 79 3.54 1.77 -4.88
C ILE A 79 2.44 0.77 -4.53
N ALA A 80 1.22 1.06 -4.96
CA ALA A 80 0.09 0.15 -4.93
C ALA A 80 -0.69 0.18 -6.26
N GLU A 81 -1.46 -0.86 -6.52
CA GLU A 81 -2.28 -1.01 -7.73
C GLU A 81 -3.73 -1.29 -7.34
N ARG A 82 -4.67 -0.62 -7.99
CA ARG A 82 -6.10 -0.88 -7.83
C ARG A 82 -6.43 -2.25 -8.42
N THR A 83 -7.03 -3.11 -7.62
CA THR A 83 -7.48 -4.42 -8.09
C THR A 83 -8.78 -4.28 -8.89
N ASN A 84 -9.23 -5.39 -9.48
CA ASN A 84 -10.55 -5.49 -10.13
C ASN A 84 -11.68 -5.76 -9.11
N ALA A 85 -11.40 -5.60 -7.82
CA ALA A 85 -12.37 -5.83 -6.75
C ALA A 85 -13.42 -4.72 -6.68
#